data_AF-A0A354AW12-F1
#
_entry.id   AF-A0A354AW12-F1
#
_cell.length_a   1.000
_cell.length_b   1.000
_cell.length_c   1.000
_cell.angle_alpha   90.00
_cell.angle_beta   90.00
_cell.angle_gamma   90.00
#
_symmetry.space_group_name_H-M   'P 1'
#
loop_
_entity.id
_entity.type
_entity.pdbx_description
1 polymer ?
#
loop_
_entity_poly.entity_id
_entity_poly.type
_entity_poly.pdbx_seq_one_letter_code
_entity_poly.pdbx_strand_id
1 'polypeptide(L)'
;MKRFFCIPRGVLKGCPHILLDAGSALFNAGKYMHSLQCFNCVIESLDRDDQNIRVLALMGRLECKIVLDNAPLCIEGYEDYLYITSDLHATSQKVREDIQARLARAKLRIGVLEIRNEVESFRKAYNNTF
;
A
#
# COMPACT_ATOMS: atom_id res chain seq x y z
N MET A 1 16.10 -21.36 -0.33
CA MET A 1 15.20 -21.26 0.84
C MET A 1 15.42 -19.91 1.52
N LYS A 2 14.59 -18.90 1.22
CA LYS A 2 14.65 -17.61 1.93
C LYS A 2 13.75 -17.73 3.16
N ARG A 3 14.35 -17.70 4.35
CA ARG A 3 13.63 -17.67 5.63
C ARG A 3 12.91 -16.32 5.71
N PHE A 4 11.62 -16.32 5.42
CA PHE A 4 10.74 -15.25 5.88
C PHE A 4 10.83 -15.27 7.40
N PHE A 5 11.37 -14.21 8.00
CA PHE A 5 11.13 -13.95 9.41
C PHE A 5 9.64 -13.64 9.54
N CYS A 6 8.84 -14.71 9.65
CA CYS A 6 7.52 -14.60 10.23
C CYS A 6 7.75 -14.15 11.66
N ILE A 7 7.46 -12.88 11.95
CA ILE A 7 7.16 -12.49 13.32
C ILE A 7 6.05 -13.46 13.75
N PRO A 8 6.23 -14.25 14.83
CA PRO A 8 5.33 -15.34 15.12
C PRO A 8 3.88 -14.82 15.17
N ARG A 9 2.95 -15.55 14.57
CA ARG A 9 1.50 -15.26 14.50
C ARG A 9 0.82 -14.96 15.86
N GLY A 10 1.55 -15.00 16.97
CA GLY A 10 1.08 -14.67 18.32
C GLY A 10 1.77 -13.48 19.00
N VAL A 11 2.72 -12.78 18.37
CA VAL A 11 3.56 -11.75 19.06
C VAL A 11 3.16 -10.31 18.73
N LEU A 12 2.34 -10.08 17.70
CA LEU A 12 1.78 -8.75 17.40
C LEU A 12 0.25 -8.74 17.55
N LYS A 13 -0.27 -9.16 18.72
CA LYS A 13 -1.55 -8.62 19.21
C LYS A 13 -1.33 -7.21 19.79
N GLY A 14 -0.69 -6.35 19.00
CA GLY A 14 -0.58 -4.94 19.32
C GLY A 14 -1.90 -4.24 18.98
N CYS A 15 -2.26 -3.22 19.75
CA CYS A 15 -3.36 -2.33 19.37
C CYS A 15 -3.13 -1.84 17.92
N PRO A 16 -4.13 -1.91 17.01
CA PRO A 16 -3.97 -1.48 15.61
C PRO A 16 -3.35 -0.09 15.46
N HIS A 17 -3.66 0.83 16.39
CA HIS A 17 -3.04 2.15 16.47
C HIS A 17 -1.51 2.10 16.67
N ILE A 18 -1.02 1.28 17.59
CA ILE A 18 0.42 1.16 17.86
C ILE A 18 1.16 0.60 16.63
N LEU A 19 0.55 -0.40 15.97
CA LEU A 19 1.12 -0.97 14.75
C LEU A 19 1.12 0.03 13.59
N LEU A 20 0.09 0.87 13.49
CA LEU A 20 0.00 1.93 12.49
C LEU A 20 1.09 3.00 12.70
N ASP A 21 1.29 3.43 13.94
CA ASP A 21 2.32 4.41 14.31
C ASP A 21 3.73 3.83 14.09
N ALA A 22 3.95 2.58 14.51
CA ALA A 22 5.22 1.88 14.29
C ALA A 22 5.50 1.70 12.79
N GLY A 23 4.50 1.31 12.00
CA GLY A 23 4.59 1.20 10.55
C GLY A 23 5.01 2.52 9.92
N SER A 24 4.39 3.63 10.33
CA SER A 24 4.71 4.98 9.85
C SER A 24 6.12 5.43 10.23
N ALA A 25 6.54 5.18 11.48
CA ALA A 25 7.89 5.48 11.94
C ALA A 25 8.96 4.68 11.17
N LEU A 26 8.70 3.39 10.93
CA LEU A 26 9.59 2.52 10.14
C LEU A 26 9.67 2.96 8.68
N PHE A 27 8.56 3.41 8.10
CA PHE A 27 8.53 3.98 6.74
C PHE A 27 9.45 5.19 6.64
N ASN A 28 9.28 6.15 7.57
CA ASN A 28 10.09 7.37 7.62
C ASN A 28 11.58 7.09 7.86
N ALA A 29 11.90 5.98 8.54
CA ALA A 29 13.27 5.51 8.73
C ALA A 29 13.83 4.71 7.54
N GLY A 30 13.10 4.60 6.43
CA GLY A 30 13.50 3.83 5.24
C GLY A 30 13.45 2.31 5.40
N LYS A 31 12.87 1.80 6.50
CA LYS A 31 12.74 0.36 6.79
C LYS A 31 11.47 -0.21 6.16
N TYR A 32 11.33 -0.06 4.85
CA TYR A 32 10.07 -0.32 4.13
C TYR A 32 9.54 -1.75 4.27
N MET A 33 10.40 -2.78 4.29
CA MET A 33 9.95 -4.17 4.48
C MET A 33 9.31 -4.40 5.87
N HIS A 34 9.86 -3.79 6.92
CA HIS A 34 9.32 -3.92 8.27
C HIS A 34 8.06 -3.06 8.44
N SER A 35 8.05 -1.88 7.83
CA SER A 35 6.87 -1.02 7.76
C SER A 35 5.70 -1.73 7.08
N LEU A 36 5.95 -2.40 5.95
CA LEU A 36 4.97 -3.21 5.24
C LEU A 36 4.39 -4.32 6.11
N GLN A 37 5.22 -5.00 6.91
CA GLN A 37 4.76 -6.02 7.86
C GLN A 37 3.81 -5.41 8.91
N CYS A 38 4.14 -4.25 9.46
CA CYS A 38 3.26 -3.55 10.41
C CYS A 38 1.89 -3.25 9.80
N PHE A 39 1.85 -2.69 8.59
CA PHE A 39 0.57 -2.37 7.94
C PHE A 39 -0.25 -3.61 7.59
N ASN A 40 0.39 -4.71 7.18
CA ASN A 40 -0.29 -5.99 6.98
C ASN A 40 -0.91 -6.50 8.28
N CYS A 41 -0.17 -6.45 9.40
CA CYS A 41 -0.70 -6.86 10.69
C CYS A 41 -1.89 -5.99 11.13
N VAL A 42 -1.86 -4.67 10.89
CA VAL A 42 -3.00 -3.79 11.15
C VAL A 42 -4.23 -4.29 10.40
N ILE A 43 -4.11 -4.48 9.08
CA ILE A 43 -5.22 -4.90 8.21
C ILE A 43 -5.79 -6.27 8.60
N GLU A 44 -4.92 -7.22 8.96
CA GLU A 44 -5.31 -8.57 9.40
C GLU A 44 -5.99 -8.56 10.79
N SER A 45 -5.66 -7.59 11.64
CA SER A 45 -6.16 -7.48 13.01
C SER A 45 -7.42 -6.63 13.19
N LEU A 46 -7.81 -5.89 12.14
CA LEU A 46 -8.93 -4.95 12.20
C LEU A 46 -10.27 -5.65 11.95
N ASP A 47 -11.21 -5.44 12.88
CA ASP A 47 -12.62 -5.65 12.60
C ASP A 47 -13.15 -4.62 11.58
N ARG A 48 -14.34 -4.86 11.01
CA ARG A 48 -14.87 -4.08 9.88
C ARG A 48 -15.16 -2.61 10.19
N ASP A 49 -15.26 -2.22 11.46
CA ASP A 49 -15.84 -0.92 11.84
C ASP A 49 -14.84 0.23 12.01
N ASP A 50 -13.51 -0.02 11.94
CA ASP A 50 -12.52 1.06 12.02
C ASP A 50 -11.98 1.47 10.65
N GLN A 51 -12.81 2.24 9.94
CA GLN A 51 -12.52 2.66 8.58
C GLN A 51 -11.32 3.62 8.48
N ASN A 52 -11.10 4.46 9.50
CA ASN A 52 -9.99 5.39 9.53
C ASN A 52 -8.66 4.64 9.60
N ILE A 53 -8.51 3.72 10.56
CA ILE A 53 -7.27 2.95 10.70
C ILE A 53 -7.04 2.08 9.47
N ARG A 54 -8.10 1.44 8.96
CA ARG A 54 -8.03 0.59 7.76
C ARG A 54 -7.46 1.36 6.56
N VAL A 55 -8.03 2.54 6.27
CA VAL A 55 -7.59 3.35 5.12
C VAL A 55 -6.16 3.86 5.32
N LEU A 56 -5.79 4.28 6.53
CA LEU A 56 -4.41 4.69 6.83
C LEU A 56 -3.41 3.53 6.65
N ALA A 57 -3.77 2.33 7.09
CA ALA A 57 -2.94 1.14 6.95
C ALA A 57 -2.78 0.72 5.48
N LEU A 58 -3.87 0.71 4.71
CA LEU A 58 -3.85 0.44 3.27
C LEU A 58 -2.97 1.46 2.53
N MET A 59 -3.08 2.75 2.88
CA MET A 59 -2.25 3.80 2.28
C MET A 59 -0.76 3.61 2.60
N GLY A 60 -0.43 3.31 3.86
CA GLY A 60 0.95 3.00 4.25
C GLY A 60 1.50 1.76 3.54
N ARG A 61 0.68 0.72 3.38
CA ARG A 61 1.01 -0.48 2.61
C ARG A 61 1.27 -0.17 1.15
N LEU A 62 0.40 0.62 0.51
CA LEU A 62 0.56 1.07 -0.86
C LEU A 62 1.88 1.83 -1.06
N GLU A 63 2.19 2.78 -0.17
CA GLU A 63 3.45 3.53 -0.23
C GLU A 63 4.67 2.61 -0.07
N CYS A 64 4.62 1.64 0.84
CA CYS A 64 5.68 0.64 0.98
C CYS A 64 5.87 -0.15 -0.31
N LYS A 65 4.78 -0.65 -0.91
CA LYS A 65 4.82 -1.40 -2.17
C LYS A 65 5.43 -0.56 -3.29
N ILE A 66 4.98 0.69 -3.46
CA ILE A 66 5.52 1.62 -4.48
C ILE A 66 7.04 1.79 -4.33
N VAL A 67 7.54 1.92 -3.10
CA VAL A 67 8.98 2.13 -2.86
C VAL A 67 9.79 0.84 -3.00
N LEU A 68 9.26 -0.29 -2.51
CA LEU A 68 9.96 -1.57 -2.52
C LEU A 68 10.07 -2.20 -3.91
N ASP A 69 9.02 -2.10 -4.72
CA ASP A 69 8.96 -2.89 -5.95
C ASP A 69 9.91 -2.36 -7.03
N ASN A 70 10.39 -1.10 -6.97
CA ASN A 70 11.11 -0.41 -8.07
C ASN A 70 10.41 -0.51 -9.45
N ALA A 71 9.21 -1.09 -9.47
CA ALA A 71 8.52 -1.61 -10.60
C ALA A 71 7.13 -0.98 -10.60
N PRO A 72 6.58 -0.80 -11.80
CA PRO A 72 5.33 -0.12 -12.00
C PRO A 72 4.22 -1.05 -11.42
N LEU A 73 3.81 -0.83 -10.14
CA LEU A 73 2.74 -1.44 -9.32
C LEU A 73 2.47 -2.93 -9.61
N CYS A 74 2.84 -3.80 -8.67
CA CYS A 74 2.23 -5.12 -8.58
C CYS A 74 0.70 -5.01 -8.48
N ILE A 75 -0.01 -6.02 -9.00
CA ILE A 75 -1.48 -6.17 -8.94
C ILE A 75 -2.01 -5.87 -7.53
N GLU A 76 -1.28 -6.32 -6.50
CA GLU A 76 -1.61 -6.11 -5.09
C GLU A 76 -1.60 -4.63 -4.66
N GLY A 77 -0.83 -3.76 -5.31
CA GLY A 77 -0.83 -2.32 -5.02
C GLY A 77 -2.04 -1.61 -5.63
N TYR A 78 -2.53 -2.10 -6.78
CA TYR A 78 -3.71 -1.54 -7.43
C TYR A 78 -4.98 -1.86 -6.64
N GLU A 79 -5.07 -3.06 -6.07
CA GLU A 79 -6.15 -3.44 -5.15
C GLU A 79 -6.22 -2.51 -3.94
N ASP A 80 -5.08 -2.21 -3.31
CA ASP A 80 -5.01 -1.26 -2.19
C ASP A 80 -5.52 0.11 -2.59
N TYR A 81 -5.10 0.60 -3.77
CA TYR A 81 -5.55 1.88 -4.30
C TYR A 81 -7.08 1.91 -4.48
N LEU A 82 -7.67 0.85 -5.05
CA LEU A 82 -9.12 0.76 -5.24
C LEU A 82 -9.86 0.78 -3.90
N TYR A 83 -9.44 -0.05 -2.93
CA TYR A 83 -10.05 -0.08 -1.59
C TYR A 83 -9.95 1.27 -0.87
N ILE A 84 -8.82 1.95 -0.97
CA ILE A 84 -8.67 3.28 -0.39
C ILE A 84 -9.68 4.23 -1.03
N THR A 85 -9.78 4.27 -2.36
CA THR A 85 -10.68 5.20 -3.06
C THR A 85 -12.15 4.91 -2.81
N SER A 86 -12.55 3.63 -2.70
CA SER A 86 -13.93 3.26 -2.39
C SER A 86 -14.32 3.73 -1.00
N ASP A 87 -13.44 3.58 -0.01
CA ASP A 87 -13.81 3.75 1.39
C ASP A 87 -13.50 5.15 1.94
N LEU A 88 -12.82 5.98 1.16
CA LEU A 88 -12.36 7.30 1.55
C LEU A 88 -13.50 8.22 2.05
N HIS A 89 -14.69 8.09 1.48
CA HIS A 89 -15.88 8.88 1.86
C HIS A 89 -16.43 8.50 3.24
N ALA A 90 -16.18 7.27 3.71
CA ALA A 90 -16.59 6.79 5.02
C ALA A 90 -15.60 7.15 6.14
N THR A 91 -14.46 7.79 5.80
CA THR A 91 -13.49 8.27 6.78
C THR A 91 -13.81 9.67 7.31
N SER A 92 -13.21 10.02 8.45
CA SER A 92 -13.25 11.38 8.99
C SER A 92 -12.61 12.40 8.04
N GLN A 93 -13.07 13.65 8.09
CA GLN A 93 -12.58 14.73 7.22
C GLN A 93 -11.05 14.89 7.27
N LYS A 94 -10.47 14.83 8.47
CA LYS A 94 -9.02 14.94 8.68
C LYS A 94 -8.25 13.82 7.97
N VAL A 95 -8.71 12.58 8.10
CA VAL A 95 -8.09 11.42 7.45
C VAL A 95 -8.26 11.53 5.94
N ARG A 96 -9.44 11.93 5.48
CA ARG A 96 -9.74 12.10 4.07
C ARG A 96 -8.77 13.06 3.38
N GLU A 97 -8.53 14.23 3.96
CA GLU A 97 -7.62 15.24 3.42
C GLU A 97 -6.17 14.75 3.36
N ASP A 98 -5.67 14.09 4.42
CA ASP A 98 -4.33 13.49 4.43
C ASP A 98 -4.17 12.44 3.33
N ILE A 99 -5.13 11.52 3.24
CA ILE A 99 -5.12 10.42 2.27
C ILE A 99 -5.24 10.94 0.84
N GLN A 100 -6.05 11.97 0.58
CA GLN A 100 -6.14 12.57 -0.76
C GLN A 100 -4.80 13.15 -1.23
N ALA A 101 -4.08 13.86 -0.34
CA ALA A 101 -2.77 14.40 -0.67
C ALA A 101 -1.74 13.29 -0.97
N ARG A 102 -1.80 12.18 -0.22
CA ARG A 102 -0.94 11.00 -0.41
C ARG A 102 -1.28 10.23 -1.68
N LEU A 103 -2.57 10.02 -1.95
CA LEU A 103 -3.06 9.40 -3.19
C LEU A 103 -2.67 10.20 -4.42
N ALA A 104 -2.69 11.54 -4.38
CA ALA A 104 -2.26 12.34 -5.52
C ALA A 104 -0.79 12.07 -5.88
N ARG A 105 0.08 11.93 -4.87
CA ARG A 105 1.51 11.59 -5.06
C ARG A 105 1.69 10.16 -5.54
N ALA A 106 0.95 9.21 -4.96
CA ALA A 106 0.95 7.82 -5.38
C ALA A 106 0.46 7.69 -6.84
N LYS A 107 -0.63 8.40 -7.19
CA LYS A 107 -1.21 8.43 -8.53
C LYS A 107 -0.24 8.96 -9.57
N LEU A 108 0.63 9.93 -9.28
CA LEU A 108 1.67 10.34 -10.24
C LEU A 108 2.68 9.22 -10.51
N ARG A 109 3.07 8.48 -9.47
CA ARG A 109 3.93 7.30 -9.61
C ARG A 109 3.20 6.14 -10.32
N ILE A 110 1.88 6.05 -10.16
CA ILE A 110 0.97 5.10 -10.83
C ILE A 110 0.55 5.54 -12.24
N GLY A 111 0.58 6.83 -12.57
CA GLY A 111 0.17 7.32 -13.90
C GLY A 111 1.26 7.12 -14.94
N VAL A 112 2.53 7.17 -14.52
CA VAL A 112 3.69 6.74 -15.33
C VAL A 112 3.57 5.26 -15.75
N LEU A 113 2.71 4.53 -15.06
CA LEU A 113 2.55 3.08 -15.03
C LEU A 113 1.51 2.60 -16.05
N GLU A 114 0.37 3.29 -16.13
CA GLU A 114 -0.63 3.11 -17.20
C GLU A 114 0.02 3.35 -18.56
N ILE A 115 0.77 4.46 -18.71
CA ILE A 115 1.50 4.77 -19.94
C ILE A 115 2.56 3.71 -20.25
N ARG A 116 3.33 3.25 -19.25
CA ARG A 116 4.38 2.23 -19.48
C ARG A 116 3.81 0.86 -19.85
N ASN A 117 2.72 0.43 -19.23
CA ASN A 117 2.07 -0.85 -19.53
C ASN A 117 1.38 -0.82 -20.90
N GLU A 118 0.78 0.32 -21.28
CA GLU A 118 0.28 0.54 -22.65
C GLU A 118 1.44 0.48 -23.66
N VAL A 119 2.57 1.14 -23.39
CA VAL A 119 3.74 1.11 -24.27
C VAL A 119 4.36 -0.29 -24.39
N GLU A 120 4.47 -1.05 -23.29
CA GLU A 120 5.01 -2.42 -23.32
C GLU A 120 4.07 -3.42 -23.99
N SER A 121 2.75 -3.27 -23.81
CA SER A 121 1.77 -4.08 -24.52
C SER A 121 1.74 -3.76 -26.02
N PHE A 122 1.86 -2.48 -26.41
CA PHE A 122 2.02 -2.07 -27.79
C PHE A 122 3.30 -2.63 -28.42
N ARG A 123 4.43 -2.59 -27.69
CA ARG A 123 5.71 -3.12 -28.14
C ARG A 123 5.68 -4.63 -28.34
N LYS A 124 5.02 -5.38 -27.45
CA LYS A 124 4.81 -6.83 -27.62
C LYS A 124 3.91 -7.14 -28.81
N ALA A 125 2.84 -6.37 -29.02
CA ALA A 125 1.99 -6.51 -30.19
C ALA A 125 2.79 -6.30 -31.48
N TYR A 126 3.58 -5.22 -31.55
CA TYR A 126 4.42 -4.91 -32.71
C TYR A 126 5.47 -5.98 -33.01
N ASN A 127 6.19 -6.47 -31.98
CA ASN A 127 7.23 -7.49 -32.13
C ASN A 127 6.70 -8.90 -32.45
N ASN A 128 5.40 -9.15 -32.29
CA ASN A 128 4.76 -10.41 -32.69
C ASN A 128 4.12 -10.33 -34.09
N THR A 129 4.16 -9.15 -34.73
CA THR A 129 3.54 -8.90 -36.05
C THR A 129 4.56 -8.83 -37.19
N PHE A 130 5.87 -8.85 -36.88
CA PHE A 130 6.99 -8.85 -37.82
C PHE A 130 8.06 -9.84 -37.36
#